data_AF-A0A5J4P6H8-F1
#
_entry.id   AF-A0A5J4P6H8-F1
#
_cell.length_a   1.000
_cell.length_b   1.000
_cell.length_c   1.000
_cell.angle_alpha   90.00
_cell.angle_beta   90.00
_cell.angle_gamma   90.00
#
_symmetry.space_group_name_H-M   'P 1'
#
loop_
_entity.id
_entity.type
_entity.pdbx_description
1 polymer ?
#
loop_
_entity_poly.entity_id
_entity_poly.type
_entity_poly.pdbx_seq_one_letter_code
_entity_poly.pdbx_strand_id
1 'polypeptide(L)'
;LAVSAVHHYLISVGKRVQTALIVESGEIREVMHAALLLGFGASALNPYMAFAILNELVDKKEIQLDYVTAEKNYIKAVCKGLYKIMSKMGISTIRSYRGAKIFEAVGLSEELSNAYFGGISSCIGGIRLDEIAKDALTFHAHGFKSEEETIGQLKNEGLYSFRKDGEKHAWNPETISTL
;
A
#
# COMPACT_ATOMS: atom_id res chain seq x y z
N LEU A 1 -9.28 0.46 0.63
CA LEU A 1 -10.76 0.37 0.47
C LEU A 1 -11.46 -0.06 1.76
N ALA A 2 -11.30 -1.30 2.22
CA ALA A 2 -12.05 -1.87 3.37
C ALA A 2 -11.97 -1.03 4.66
N VAL A 3 -10.76 -0.64 5.08
CA VAL A 3 -10.54 0.19 6.29
C VAL A 3 -11.29 1.49 6.23
N SER A 4 -11.22 2.19 5.10
CA SER A 4 -11.84 3.49 4.89
C SER A 4 -13.37 3.37 4.94
N ALA A 5 -13.93 2.36 4.26
CA ALA A 5 -15.35 2.06 4.26
C ALA A 5 -15.89 1.87 5.70
N VAL A 6 -15.24 0.98 6.46
CA VAL A 6 -15.61 0.70 7.85
C VAL A 6 -15.40 1.92 8.73
N HIS A 7 -14.30 2.65 8.54
CA HIS A 7 -14.00 3.88 9.29
C HIS A 7 -15.10 4.92 9.14
N HIS A 8 -15.51 5.23 7.90
CA HIS A 8 -16.55 6.21 7.60
C HIS A 8 -17.92 5.74 8.06
N TYR A 9 -18.26 4.47 7.87
CA TYR A 9 -19.50 3.91 8.40
C TYR A 9 -19.57 4.04 9.93
N LEU A 10 -18.50 3.67 10.65
CA LEU A 10 -18.44 3.81 12.11
C LEU A 10 -18.53 5.26 12.59
N ILE A 11 -18.06 6.23 11.80
CA ILE A 11 -18.27 7.66 12.08
C ILE A 11 -19.75 7.99 11.94
N SER A 12 -20.40 7.56 10.84
CA SER A 12 -21.81 7.87 10.57
C SER A 12 -22.77 7.36 11.65
N VAL A 13 -22.45 6.22 12.29
CA VAL A 13 -23.25 5.63 13.38
C VAL A 13 -22.73 6.00 14.78
N GLY A 14 -21.75 6.92 14.88
CA GLY A 14 -21.22 7.41 16.16
C GLY A 14 -20.39 6.38 16.97
N LYS A 15 -20.02 5.23 16.37
CA LYS A 15 -19.30 4.15 17.06
C LYS A 15 -17.78 4.23 16.94
N ARG A 16 -17.23 5.07 16.04
CA ARG A 16 -15.78 5.12 15.77
C ARG A 16 -14.94 5.44 17.01
N VAL A 17 -15.45 6.21 17.97
CA VAL A 17 -14.73 6.56 19.21
C VAL A 17 -14.51 5.35 20.12
N GLN A 18 -15.42 4.37 20.06
CA GLN A 18 -15.43 3.19 20.94
C GLN A 18 -14.71 1.99 20.31
N THR A 19 -14.19 2.11 19.08
CA THR A 19 -13.65 0.98 18.31
C THR A 19 -12.27 1.30 17.76
N ALA A 20 -11.30 0.42 17.98
CA ALA A 20 -10.02 0.45 17.27
C ALA A 20 -10.09 -0.42 16.01
N LEU A 21 -9.48 0.04 14.92
CA LEU A 21 -9.39 -0.72 13.67
C LEU A 21 -7.95 -1.21 13.53
N ILE A 22 -7.72 -2.52 13.66
CA ILE A 22 -6.41 -3.13 13.42
C ILE A 22 -6.45 -3.77 12.04
N VAL A 23 -5.43 -3.50 11.23
CA VAL A 23 -5.39 -3.94 9.83
C VAL A 23 -4.30 -4.97 9.67
N GLU A 24 -4.70 -6.19 9.36
CA GLU A 24 -3.79 -7.25 8.96
C GLU A 24 -3.88 -7.41 7.44
N SER A 25 -2.75 -7.28 6.74
CA SER A 25 -2.72 -7.38 5.27
C SER A 25 -1.36 -7.80 4.76
N GLY A 26 -1.38 -8.63 3.71
CA GLY A 26 -0.19 -9.06 2.98
C GLY A 26 0.33 -8.05 1.96
N GLU A 27 -0.43 -6.99 1.67
CA GLU A 27 -0.08 -5.97 0.68
C GLU A 27 0.74 -4.82 1.28
N ILE A 28 0.83 -4.73 2.62
CA ILE A 28 1.53 -3.64 3.30
C ILE A 28 3.04 -3.91 3.23
N ARG A 29 3.69 -3.30 2.24
CA ARG A 29 5.14 -3.42 2.01
C ARG A 29 5.87 -2.08 1.98
N GLU A 30 5.19 -1.03 1.49
CA GLU A 30 5.76 0.30 1.32
C GLU A 30 5.28 1.26 2.41
N VAL A 31 6.08 2.29 2.71
CA VAL A 31 5.74 3.32 3.68
C VAL A 31 4.42 4.02 3.32
N MET A 32 4.17 4.25 2.03
CA MET A 32 2.93 4.88 1.57
C MET A 32 1.69 4.02 1.83
N HIS A 33 1.80 2.68 1.79
CA HIS A 33 0.67 1.79 2.13
C HIS A 33 0.29 1.97 3.60
N ALA A 34 1.28 2.01 4.49
CA ALA A 34 1.05 2.28 5.91
C ALA A 34 0.45 3.68 6.14
N ALA A 35 1.00 4.70 5.46
CA ALA A 35 0.53 6.07 5.57
C ALA A 35 -0.95 6.23 5.14
N LEU A 36 -1.32 5.63 4.00
CA LEU A 36 -2.70 5.63 3.51
C LEU A 36 -3.64 4.95 4.51
N LEU A 37 -3.30 3.74 4.99
CA LEU A 37 -4.15 3.02 5.93
C LEU A 37 -4.38 3.80 7.24
N LEU A 38 -3.32 4.40 7.79
CA LEU A 38 -3.42 5.25 8.99
C LEU A 38 -4.25 6.51 8.69
N GLY A 39 -3.98 7.19 7.57
CA GLY A 39 -4.69 8.40 7.14
C GLY A 39 -6.18 8.18 6.89
N PHE A 40 -6.60 6.96 6.51
CA PHE A 40 -7.99 6.55 6.33
C PHE A 40 -8.58 5.79 7.52
N GLY A 41 -7.92 5.82 8.68
CA GLY A 41 -8.56 5.49 9.96
C GLY A 41 -8.11 4.19 10.62
N ALA A 42 -7.08 3.50 10.11
CA ALA A 42 -6.44 2.41 10.84
C ALA A 42 -5.83 2.90 12.16
N SER A 43 -5.98 2.11 13.23
CA SER A 43 -5.34 2.34 14.53
C SER A 43 -3.99 1.66 14.65
N ALA A 44 -3.83 0.48 14.05
CA ALA A 44 -2.59 -0.29 14.02
C ALA A 44 -2.53 -1.14 12.75
N LEU A 45 -1.31 -1.53 12.35
CA LEU A 45 -1.04 -2.28 11.13
C LEU A 45 -0.23 -3.53 11.47
N ASN A 46 -0.59 -4.67 10.88
CA ASN A 46 0.15 -5.92 10.91
C ASN A 46 0.47 -6.35 9.45
N PRO A 47 1.64 -5.99 8.93
CA PRO A 47 2.11 -6.41 7.60
C PRO A 47 2.64 -7.86 7.63
N TYR A 48 1.76 -8.83 7.89
CA TYR A 48 2.17 -10.22 8.19
C TYR A 48 3.02 -10.85 7.08
N MET A 49 2.69 -10.59 5.81
CA MET A 49 3.43 -11.18 4.68
C MET A 49 4.83 -10.58 4.55
N ALA A 50 5.01 -9.29 4.87
CA ALA A 50 6.34 -8.69 4.88
C ALA A 50 7.23 -9.36 5.94
N PHE A 51 6.68 -9.68 7.11
CA PHE A 51 7.38 -10.42 8.15
C PHE A 51 7.69 -11.86 7.74
N ALA A 52 6.75 -12.56 7.10
CA ALA A 52 6.98 -13.90 6.56
C ALA A 52 8.12 -13.94 5.54
N ILE A 53 8.12 -12.99 4.59
CA ILE A 53 9.20 -12.85 3.59
C ILE A 53 10.53 -12.53 4.26
N LEU A 54 10.56 -11.63 5.24
CA LEU A 54 11.78 -11.32 6.00
C LEU A 54 12.35 -12.56 6.69
N ASN A 55 11.49 -13.39 7.30
CA ASN A 55 11.92 -14.63 7.91
C ASN A 55 12.54 -15.58 6.88
N GLU A 56 11.88 -15.76 5.74
CA GLU A 56 12.38 -16.60 4.65
C GLU A 56 13.75 -16.12 4.12
N LEU A 57 13.93 -14.81 3.94
CA LEU A 57 15.20 -14.23 3.47
C LEU A 57 16.34 -14.38 4.48
N VAL A 58 16.02 -14.35 5.78
CA VAL A 58 16.98 -14.62 6.86
C VAL A 58 17.35 -16.10 6.87
N ASP A 59 16.37 -17.01 6.77
CA ASP A 59 16.59 -18.45 6.75
C ASP A 59 17.44 -18.88 5.53
N LYS A 60 17.22 -18.25 4.37
CA LYS A 60 18.02 -18.42 3.15
C LYS A 60 19.39 -17.75 3.21
N LYS A 61 19.70 -17.00 4.27
CA LYS A 61 20.94 -16.21 4.44
C LYS A 61 21.15 -15.16 3.34
N GLU A 62 20.08 -14.69 2.71
CA GLU A 62 20.16 -13.51 1.83
C GLU A 62 20.31 -12.22 2.67
N ILE A 63 19.75 -12.22 3.87
CA ILE A 63 19.96 -11.20 4.89
C ILE A 63 20.90 -11.77 5.97
N GLN A 64 22.04 -11.11 6.18
CA GLN A 64 23.07 -11.51 7.16
C GLN A 64 22.75 -10.95 8.56
N LEU A 65 21.52 -11.14 9.05
CA LEU A 65 21.04 -10.72 10.36
C LEU A 65 20.14 -11.82 10.94
N ASP A 66 19.94 -11.85 12.26
CA ASP A 66 18.87 -12.65 12.85
C ASP A 66 17.49 -12.02 12.57
N TYR A 67 16.44 -12.85 12.60
CA TYR A 67 15.07 -12.41 12.29
C TYR A 67 14.60 -11.27 13.20
N VAL A 68 14.88 -11.34 14.50
CA VAL A 68 14.44 -10.32 15.47
C VAL A 68 15.07 -8.95 15.15
N THR A 69 16.33 -8.94 14.73
CA THR A 69 17.03 -7.73 14.31
C THR A 69 16.50 -7.23 12.96
N ALA A 70 16.24 -8.12 12.00
CA ALA A 70 15.67 -7.77 10.70
C ALA A 70 14.26 -7.15 10.83
N GLU A 71 13.39 -7.77 11.64
CA GLU A 71 12.06 -7.28 11.97
C GLU A 71 12.10 -5.88 12.59
N LYS A 72 12.93 -5.68 13.62
CA LYS A 72 13.11 -4.36 14.26
C LYS A 72 13.59 -3.31 13.26
N ASN A 73 14.51 -3.66 12.36
CA ASN A 73 15.01 -2.76 11.33
C ASN A 73 13.93 -2.38 10.33
N TYR A 74 13.11 -3.33 9.89
CA TYR A 74 11.97 -3.08 9.02
C TYR A 74 10.96 -2.13 9.68
N ILE A 75 10.54 -2.41 10.91
CA ILE A 75 9.61 -1.56 11.66
C ILE A 75 10.19 -0.15 11.82
N LYS A 76 11.47 -0.03 12.17
CA LYS A 76 12.16 1.25 12.30
C LYS A 76 12.20 2.02 10.97
N ALA A 77 12.42 1.35 9.84
CA ALA A 77 12.42 1.96 8.52
C ALA A 77 11.02 2.50 8.15
N VAL A 78 9.97 1.71 8.36
CA VAL A 78 8.57 2.12 8.14
C VAL A 78 8.22 3.32 9.02
N CYS A 79 8.53 3.27 10.32
CA CYS A 79 8.28 4.38 11.25
C CYS A 79 9.01 5.66 10.84
N LYS A 80 10.28 5.58 10.45
CA LYS A 80 11.03 6.75 9.95
C LYS A 80 10.40 7.32 8.69
N GLY A 81 9.97 6.47 7.77
CA GLY A 81 9.26 6.89 6.56
C GLY A 81 7.93 7.60 6.89
N LEU A 82 7.16 7.07 7.84
CA LEU A 82 5.92 7.68 8.31
C LEU A 82 6.17 9.06 8.92
N TYR A 83 7.19 9.21 9.78
CA TYR A 83 7.56 10.51 10.33
C TYR A 83 7.92 11.52 9.24
N LYS A 84 8.64 11.08 8.20
CA LYS A 84 8.96 11.92 7.05
C LYS A 84 7.71 12.35 6.27
N ILE A 85 6.71 11.48 6.13
CA ILE A 85 5.44 11.83 5.47
C ILE A 85 4.67 12.83 6.32
N MET A 86 4.51 12.56 7.61
CA MET A 86 3.78 13.45 8.53
C MET A 86 4.43 14.82 8.63
N SER A 87 5.78 14.89 8.67
CA SER A 87 6.51 16.15 8.77
C SER A 87 6.35 17.04 7.54
N LYS A 88 6.08 16.48 6.34
CA LYS A 88 5.79 17.28 5.14
C LYS A 88 4.57 18.18 5.31
N MET A 89 3.62 17.76 6.15
CA MET A 89 2.39 18.50 6.43
C MET A 89 2.44 19.20 7.80
N GLY A 90 3.60 19.22 8.48
CA GLY A 90 3.76 19.81 9.80
C GLY A 90 3.07 19.04 10.93
N ILE A 91 2.73 17.77 10.74
CA ILE A 91 2.02 16.96 11.74
C ILE A 91 3.03 16.23 12.61
N SER A 92 2.94 16.46 13.93
CA SER A 92 3.88 15.90 14.90
C SER A 92 3.34 14.68 15.67
N THR A 93 2.04 14.36 15.55
CA THR A 93 1.44 13.22 16.28
C THR A 93 0.65 12.30 15.38
N ILE A 94 0.78 10.99 15.60
CA ILE A 94 0.03 9.97 14.84
C ILE A 94 -1.48 10.08 15.07
N ARG A 95 -1.89 10.55 16.26
CA ARG A 95 -3.29 10.75 16.62
C ARG A 95 -3.95 11.80 15.72
N SER A 96 -3.23 12.89 15.41
CA SER A 96 -3.69 13.92 14.48
C SER A 96 -3.66 13.47 13.03
N TYR A 97 -2.73 12.58 12.67
CA TYR A 97 -2.64 12.05 11.31
C TYR A 97 -3.75 11.04 10.98
N ARG A 98 -4.17 10.25 11.97
CA ARG A 98 -5.16 9.19 11.79
C ARG A 98 -6.53 9.75 11.40
N GLY A 99 -7.05 9.34 10.24
CA GLY A 99 -8.35 9.79 9.75
C GLY A 99 -8.36 11.22 9.18
N ALA A 100 -7.19 11.87 9.07
CA ALA A 100 -7.10 13.25 8.60
C ALA A 100 -7.30 13.40 7.08
N LYS A 101 -7.30 12.30 6.31
CA LYS A 101 -7.50 12.29 4.85
C LYS A 101 -6.56 13.26 4.10
N ILE A 102 -5.27 13.27 4.45
CA ILE A 102 -4.29 14.21 3.90
C ILE A 102 -3.67 13.66 2.61
N PHE A 103 -4.56 13.31 1.69
CA PHE A 103 -4.22 12.76 0.39
C PHE A 103 -5.12 13.41 -0.65
N GLU A 104 -4.68 13.38 -1.90
CA GLU A 104 -5.50 13.70 -3.06
C GLU A 104 -5.62 12.44 -3.91
N ALA A 105 -6.84 12.12 -4.34
CA ALA A 105 -7.06 11.03 -5.26
C ALA A 105 -6.86 11.53 -6.70
N VAL A 106 -6.32 10.67 -7.55
CA VAL A 106 -6.24 10.93 -9.00
C VAL A 106 -6.76 9.69 -9.70
N GLY A 107 -7.75 9.86 -10.57
CA GLY A 107 -8.32 8.77 -11.35
C GLY A 107 -9.30 7.88 -10.57
N LEU A 108 -9.82 8.33 -9.43
CA LEU A 108 -10.97 7.69 -8.77
C LEU A 108 -12.27 8.40 -9.17
N SER A 109 -13.32 7.64 -9.43
CA SER A 109 -14.64 8.24 -9.66
C SER A 109 -15.16 8.96 -8.42
N GLU A 110 -15.97 9.99 -8.64
CA GLU A 110 -16.62 10.74 -7.55
C GLU A 110 -17.54 9.82 -6.72
N GLU A 111 -18.28 8.92 -7.38
CA GLU A 111 -19.12 7.91 -6.74
C GLU A 111 -18.32 7.06 -5.75
N LEU A 112 -17.17 6.52 -6.18
CA LEU A 112 -16.30 5.69 -5.34
C LEU A 112 -15.69 6.52 -4.19
N SER A 113 -15.24 7.74 -4.48
CA SER A 113 -14.69 8.66 -3.48
C SER A 113 -15.69 8.95 -2.36
N ASN A 114 -16.92 9.29 -2.73
CA ASN A 114 -17.99 9.61 -1.80
C ASN A 114 -18.41 8.38 -0.98
N ALA A 115 -18.55 7.22 -1.63
CA ALA A 115 -18.98 6.00 -0.96
C ALA A 115 -17.94 5.45 0.04
N TYR A 116 -16.65 5.50 -0.28
CA TYR A 116 -15.63 4.76 0.46
C TYR A 116 -14.55 5.60 1.14
N PHE A 117 -14.32 6.83 0.70
CA PHE A 117 -13.23 7.68 1.19
C PHE A 117 -13.71 8.99 1.82
N GLY A 118 -15.02 9.12 2.04
CA GLY A 118 -15.63 10.28 2.69
C GLY A 118 -15.43 11.56 1.90
N GLY A 119 -15.54 11.47 0.57
CA GLY A 119 -15.49 12.59 -0.37
C GLY A 119 -14.10 13.22 -0.49
N ILE A 120 -13.05 12.41 -0.64
CA ILE A 120 -11.72 12.92 -0.96
C ILE A 120 -11.74 13.60 -2.33
N SER A 121 -11.04 14.73 -2.45
CA SER A 121 -10.94 15.44 -3.73
C SER A 121 -10.26 14.55 -4.78
N SER A 122 -10.87 14.48 -5.97
CA SER A 122 -10.29 13.87 -7.16
C SER A 122 -10.55 14.80 -8.34
N CYS A 123 -9.57 15.64 -8.69
CA CYS A 123 -9.72 16.62 -9.77
C CYS A 123 -10.01 15.97 -11.13
N ILE A 124 -9.55 14.73 -11.31
CA ILE A 124 -9.80 13.91 -12.49
C ILE A 124 -10.53 12.65 -12.02
N GLY A 125 -11.77 12.48 -12.47
CA GLY A 125 -12.53 11.26 -12.25
C GLY A 125 -11.87 10.05 -12.92
N GLY A 126 -12.32 8.84 -12.60
CA GLY A 126 -11.80 7.66 -13.25
C GLY A 126 -12.50 6.38 -12.83
N ILE A 127 -11.72 5.43 -12.35
CA ILE A 127 -12.18 4.06 -12.12
C ILE A 127 -13.26 4.00 -11.03
N ARG A 128 -14.16 3.04 -11.19
CA ARG A 128 -15.21 2.70 -10.24
C ARG A 128 -14.83 1.38 -9.54
N LEU A 129 -15.76 0.87 -8.73
CA LEU A 129 -15.51 -0.32 -7.92
C LEU A 129 -15.32 -1.59 -8.77
N ASP A 130 -15.99 -1.67 -9.92
CA ASP A 130 -15.93 -2.80 -10.83
C ASP A 130 -14.55 -2.95 -11.49
N GLU A 131 -13.90 -1.86 -11.88
CA GLU A 131 -12.53 -1.93 -12.38
C GLU A 131 -11.54 -2.32 -11.28
N ILE A 132 -11.69 -1.78 -10.06
CA ILE A 132 -10.86 -2.19 -8.91
C ILE A 132 -11.03 -3.69 -8.62
N ALA A 133 -12.27 -4.19 -8.67
CA ALA A 133 -12.55 -5.61 -8.49
C ALA A 133 -11.91 -6.45 -9.60
N LYS A 134 -11.98 -5.99 -10.85
CA LYS A 134 -11.34 -6.66 -11.99
C LYS A 134 -9.82 -6.74 -11.84
N ASP A 135 -9.18 -5.67 -11.40
CA ASP A 135 -7.74 -5.65 -11.15
C ASP A 135 -7.37 -6.62 -10.02
N ALA A 136 -8.12 -6.61 -8.92
CA ALA A 136 -7.91 -7.54 -7.81
C ALA A 136 -8.10 -9.00 -8.23
N LEU A 137 -9.13 -9.31 -9.04
CA LEU A 137 -9.35 -10.64 -9.60
C LEU A 137 -8.25 -11.05 -10.57
N THR A 138 -7.67 -10.11 -11.32
CA THR A 138 -6.54 -10.37 -12.21
C THR A 138 -5.30 -10.74 -11.40
N PHE A 139 -4.99 -10.02 -10.31
CA PHE A 139 -3.91 -10.40 -9.40
C PHE A 139 -4.15 -11.75 -8.74
N HIS A 140 -5.39 -12.01 -8.30
CA HIS A 140 -5.77 -13.29 -7.73
C HIS A 140 -5.57 -14.43 -8.72
N ALA A 141 -6.08 -14.28 -9.95
CA ALA A 141 -5.92 -15.29 -10.99
C ALA A 141 -4.43 -15.58 -11.25
N HIS A 142 -3.56 -14.57 -11.31
CA HIS A 142 -2.12 -14.76 -11.47
C HIS A 142 -1.47 -15.47 -10.27
N GLY A 143 -1.83 -15.11 -9.04
CA GLY A 143 -1.26 -15.72 -7.83
C GLY A 143 -1.70 -17.15 -7.56
N PHE A 144 -2.83 -17.58 -8.14
CA PHE A 144 -3.41 -18.92 -7.97
C PHE A 144 -3.22 -19.84 -9.19
N LYS A 145 -2.46 -19.42 -10.22
CA LYS A 145 -2.05 -20.35 -11.29
C LYS A 145 -1.21 -21.48 -10.71
N SER A 146 -1.33 -22.68 -11.30
CA SER A 146 -0.72 -23.88 -10.73
C SER A 146 0.81 -23.76 -10.61
N GLU A 147 1.40 -24.45 -9.63
CA GLU A 147 2.85 -24.47 -9.38
C GLU A 147 3.66 -24.91 -10.61
N GLU A 148 3.07 -25.69 -11.52
CA GLU A 148 3.69 -26.14 -12.77
C GLU A 148 3.91 -24.99 -13.78
N GLU A 149 3.09 -23.93 -13.73
CA GLU A 149 3.25 -22.72 -14.55
C GLU A 149 4.08 -21.63 -13.81
N THR A 150 4.24 -21.77 -12.50
CA THR A 150 4.84 -20.77 -11.61
C THR A 150 6.21 -21.23 -11.10
N ILE A 151 7.00 -21.86 -11.97
CA ILE A 151 8.38 -22.24 -11.65
C ILE A 151 9.27 -20.99 -11.78
N GLY A 152 9.42 -20.22 -10.69
CA GLY A 152 10.39 -19.11 -10.69
C GLY A 152 10.22 -18.06 -9.59
N GLN A 153 11.15 -17.10 -9.58
CA GLN A 153 11.04 -15.86 -8.81
C GLN A 153 9.91 -14.98 -9.36
N LEU A 154 9.34 -14.11 -8.51
CA LEU A 154 8.38 -13.10 -8.95
C LEU A 154 8.96 -12.29 -10.12
N LYS A 155 8.17 -12.14 -11.20
CA LYS A 155 8.59 -11.33 -12.35
C LYS A 155 8.83 -9.89 -11.92
N ASN A 156 9.97 -9.35 -12.34
CA ASN A 156 10.27 -7.93 -12.14
C ASN A 156 9.57 -7.12 -13.24
N GLU A 157 8.46 -6.48 -12.89
CA GLU A 157 7.68 -5.65 -13.81
C GLU A 157 8.35 -4.30 -14.14
N GLY A 158 9.50 -3.97 -13.56
CA GLY A 158 10.23 -2.75 -13.90
C GLY A 158 9.56 -1.44 -13.43
N LEU A 159 8.75 -1.48 -12.37
CA LEU A 159 8.04 -0.30 -11.85
C LEU A 159 8.97 0.87 -11.48
N TYR A 160 10.13 0.60 -10.87
CA TYR A 160 11.07 1.63 -10.42
C TYR A 160 12.23 1.87 -11.39
N SER A 161 12.49 0.96 -12.32
CA SER A 161 13.63 1.03 -13.22
C SER A 161 13.32 0.25 -14.49
N PHE A 162 13.75 0.80 -15.63
CA PHE A 162 13.49 0.23 -16.94
C PHE A 162 13.88 -1.25 -17.03
N ARG A 163 12.97 -2.03 -17.60
CA ARG A 163 13.14 -3.43 -18.02
C ARG A 163 12.55 -3.57 -19.40
N LYS A 164 13.20 -4.39 -20.25
CA LYS A 164 12.80 -4.57 -21.65
C LYS A 164 11.35 -5.05 -21.79
N ASP A 165 10.95 -5.99 -20.94
CA ASP A 165 9.61 -6.62 -20.96
C ASP A 165 8.73 -6.19 -19.76
N GLY A 166 9.00 -5.00 -19.22
CA GLY A 166 8.30 -4.43 -18.07
C GLY A 166 7.49 -3.18 -18.42
N GLU A 167 7.22 -2.37 -17.40
CA GLU A 167 6.54 -1.09 -17.53
C GLU A 167 7.24 -0.15 -18.51
N LYS A 168 6.45 0.69 -19.18
CA LYS A 168 6.99 1.66 -20.13
C LYS A 168 7.53 2.87 -19.40
N HIS A 169 8.81 3.20 -19.64
CA HIS A 169 9.47 4.39 -19.11
C HIS A 169 9.68 5.42 -20.23
N ALA A 170 9.42 6.69 -19.92
CA ALA A 170 9.73 7.80 -20.83
C ALA A 170 11.22 7.84 -21.18
N TRP A 171 12.06 7.60 -20.17
CA TRP A 171 13.51 7.45 -20.31
C TRP A 171 13.86 5.97 -20.45
N ASN A 172 14.16 5.55 -21.68
CA ASN A 172 14.64 4.21 -21.98
C ASN A 172 15.85 4.29 -22.93
N PRO A 173 16.62 3.21 -23.09
CA PRO A 173 17.84 3.23 -23.91
C PRO A 173 17.62 3.72 -25.34
N GLU A 174 16.48 3.39 -25.95
CA GLU A 174 16.15 3.82 -27.32
C GLU A 174 15.94 5.34 -27.35
N THR A 175 15.07 5.88 -26.49
CA THR A 175 14.80 7.33 -26.44
C THR A 175 16.06 8.14 -26.12
N ILE A 176 16.91 7.63 -25.22
CA ILE A 176 18.17 8.29 -24.84
C ILE A 176 19.17 8.25 -25.99
N SER A 177 19.23 7.14 -26.75
CA SER A 177 20.15 7.03 -27.89
C SER A 177 19.82 7.99 -29.04
N THR A 178 18.56 8.41 -29.14
CA THR A 178 18.06 9.32 -30.18
C THR A 178 18.06 10.80 -29.78
N LEU A 179 18.37 11.12 -28.52
CA LEU A 179 18.38 12.48 -27.97
C LEU A 179 19.75 13.15 -28.18
#